data_AF-A0AA39MEB2-F1
#
_entry.id   AF-A0AA39MEB2-F1
#
_cell.length_a   1.000
_cell.length_b   1.000
_cell.length_c   1.000
_cell.angle_alpha   90.00
_cell.angle_beta   90.00
_cell.angle_gamma   90.00
#
_symmetry.space_group_name_H-M   'P 1'
#
loop_
_entity.id
_entity.type
_entity.pdbx_description
1 polymer ?
#
loop_
_entity_poly.entity_id
_entity_poly.type
_entity_poly.pdbx_seq_one_letter_code
_entity_poly.pdbx_strand_id
1 'polypeptide(L)'
;LNTILSTSYTPSTAGIHSVLGDCILKEYDFGTAYTRLHPFWYSNLTTTVDDLRERKVQYQRMLEDILVNDIIIYPCVLPRHVWDLYSNQVVPWPWAISHAWMDKCFHEDMSTAINEHEWPIPIPEHTSLDNIWIEMLNLGAEYVWLDVLCLRQQGGPMEDLHVEEWKVDVPTIGSMYARADKVVCYINGLGWPLNQEAYYSEDDQCWFKHAWTLQEIDKHMVIGGDTGNEVLQVSFEEKLSWLYRKNGQHHVYDVLSQMQEQMLTNPVDKVAGMAYLLHSDSIPAYYGEQSEEDAWSLLVDVAAHQCQWDLLFLYPKPGDGTKAW
;
A
#
# COMPACT_ATOMS: atom_id res chain seq x y z
N LEU A 1 -5.62 -4.40 -28.52
CA LEU A 1 -4.24 -3.90 -28.32
C LEU A 1 -3.92 -2.71 -29.22
N ASN A 2 -3.74 -2.89 -30.54
CA ASN A 2 -3.41 -1.79 -31.46
C ASN A 2 -4.26 -0.51 -31.31
N THR A 3 -5.59 -0.66 -31.26
CA THR A 3 -6.50 0.48 -31.08
C THR A 3 -6.32 1.21 -29.77
N ILE A 4 -6.19 0.48 -28.66
CA ILE A 4 -6.06 1.05 -27.31
C ILE A 4 -4.69 1.71 -27.16
N LEU A 5 -3.65 1.02 -27.63
CA LEU A 5 -2.26 1.45 -27.53
C LEU A 5 -1.83 2.39 -28.65
N SER A 6 -2.78 2.80 -29.51
CA SER A 6 -2.51 3.67 -30.65
C SER A 6 -1.31 3.20 -31.50
N THR A 7 -1.21 1.89 -31.73
CA THR A 7 -0.14 1.24 -32.50
C THR A 7 -0.69 0.59 -33.77
N SER A 8 0.22 0.27 -34.70
CA SER A 8 -0.11 -0.35 -35.99
C SER A 8 0.68 -1.65 -36.23
N TYR A 9 0.95 -2.42 -35.16
CA TYR A 9 1.65 -3.69 -35.29
C TYR A 9 0.86 -4.66 -36.15
N THR A 10 1.58 -5.39 -36.99
CA THR A 10 1.01 -6.38 -37.90
C THR A 10 1.56 -7.75 -37.52
N PRO A 11 0.98 -8.86 -38.00
CA PRO A 11 1.55 -10.19 -37.75
C PRO A 11 3.02 -10.34 -38.18
N SER A 12 3.50 -9.51 -39.12
CA SER A 12 4.91 -9.48 -39.54
C SER A 12 5.81 -8.64 -38.62
N THR A 13 5.26 -7.93 -37.63
CA THR A 13 6.05 -7.23 -36.62
C THR A 13 6.85 -8.24 -35.80
N ALA A 14 8.16 -8.05 -35.72
CA ALA A 14 9.04 -8.96 -35.01
C ALA A 14 8.62 -9.11 -33.53
N GLY A 15 8.53 -10.35 -33.04
CA GLY A 15 8.16 -10.65 -31.65
C GLY A 15 6.67 -10.74 -31.35
N ILE A 16 5.80 -10.13 -32.18
CA ILE A 16 4.34 -10.05 -31.89
C ILE A 16 3.69 -11.44 -31.76
N HIS A 17 4.06 -12.39 -32.62
CA HIS A 17 3.53 -13.75 -32.59
C HIS A 17 3.98 -14.52 -31.35
N SER A 18 5.23 -14.29 -30.92
CA SER A 18 5.78 -14.93 -29.71
C SER A 18 5.04 -14.43 -28.48
N VAL A 19 4.90 -13.10 -28.37
CA VAL A 19 4.24 -12.43 -27.24
C VAL A 19 2.77 -12.82 -27.13
N LEU A 20 2.00 -12.69 -28.22
CA LEU A 20 0.58 -13.04 -28.20
C LEU A 20 0.37 -14.55 -28.06
N GLY A 21 1.28 -15.36 -28.63
CA GLY A 21 1.29 -16.81 -28.46
C GLY A 21 1.47 -17.23 -26.99
N ASP A 22 2.39 -16.58 -26.26
CA ASP A 22 2.59 -16.82 -24.83
C ASP A 22 1.33 -16.47 -24.01
N CYS A 23 0.65 -15.36 -24.30
CA CYS A 23 -0.60 -15.01 -23.64
C CYS A 23 -1.70 -16.05 -23.88
N ILE A 24 -1.83 -16.55 -25.12
CA ILE A 24 -2.82 -17.59 -25.45
C ILE A 24 -2.48 -18.91 -24.76
N LEU A 25 -1.21 -19.30 -24.73
CA LEU A 25 -0.75 -20.54 -24.07
C LEU A 25 -1.02 -20.52 -22.56
N LYS A 26 -1.01 -19.35 -21.94
CA LYS A 26 -1.30 -19.15 -20.51
C LYS A 26 -2.78 -18.84 -20.23
N GLU A 27 -3.62 -18.90 -21.27
CA GLU A 27 -5.07 -18.65 -21.17
C GLU A 27 -5.41 -17.28 -20.59
N TYR A 28 -4.56 -16.28 -20.82
CA TYR A 28 -4.80 -14.93 -20.34
C TYR A 28 -6.00 -14.31 -21.04
N ASP A 29 -6.89 -13.70 -20.25
CA ASP A 29 -7.91 -12.83 -20.79
C ASP A 29 -7.31 -11.54 -21.37
N PHE A 30 -8.14 -10.72 -22.01
CA PHE A 30 -7.68 -9.50 -22.63
C PHE A 30 -7.08 -8.51 -21.63
N GLY A 31 -7.68 -8.41 -20.43
CA GLY A 31 -7.21 -7.54 -19.36
C GLY A 31 -5.79 -7.92 -18.98
N THR A 32 -5.61 -9.15 -18.49
CA THR A 32 -4.33 -9.73 -18.07
C THR A 32 -3.25 -9.62 -19.16
N ALA A 33 -3.61 -9.90 -20.42
CA ALA A 33 -2.69 -9.75 -21.54
C ALA A 33 -2.30 -8.28 -21.78
N TYR A 34 -3.26 -7.35 -21.75
CA TYR A 34 -2.95 -5.92 -21.84
C TYR A 34 -2.03 -5.48 -20.71
N THR A 35 -2.39 -5.77 -19.46
CA THR A 35 -1.70 -5.40 -18.23
C THR A 35 -0.21 -5.77 -18.26
N ARG A 36 0.08 -7.02 -18.65
CA ARG A 36 1.46 -7.54 -18.68
C ARG A 36 2.27 -7.00 -19.85
N LEU A 37 1.61 -6.70 -20.97
CA LEU A 37 2.29 -6.27 -22.19
C LEU A 37 2.43 -4.76 -22.30
N HIS A 38 1.53 -3.99 -21.67
CA HIS A 38 1.47 -2.53 -21.75
C HIS A 38 2.84 -1.86 -21.51
N PRO A 39 3.61 -2.20 -20.46
CA PRO A 39 4.89 -1.54 -20.18
C PRO A 39 5.97 -1.82 -21.23
N PHE A 40 5.82 -2.89 -22.02
CA PHE A 40 6.80 -3.35 -23.00
C PHE A 40 6.32 -3.18 -24.43
N TRP A 41 5.07 -2.75 -24.63
CA TRP A 41 4.42 -2.79 -25.92
C TRP A 41 5.17 -1.95 -26.96
N TYR A 42 5.73 -0.81 -26.53
CA TYR A 42 6.51 0.09 -27.37
C TYR A 42 8.00 -0.25 -27.47
N SER A 43 8.44 -1.30 -26.77
CA SER A 43 9.83 -1.75 -26.73
C SER A 43 10.10 -2.84 -27.77
N ASN A 44 11.28 -3.47 -27.71
CA ASN A 44 11.59 -4.61 -28.58
C ASN A 44 10.79 -5.86 -28.15
N LEU A 45 9.71 -6.15 -28.88
CA LEU A 45 8.83 -7.29 -28.61
C LEU A 45 9.49 -8.66 -28.77
N THR A 46 10.67 -8.76 -29.39
CA THR A 46 11.35 -10.04 -29.60
C THR A 46 11.88 -10.68 -28.32
N THR A 47 12.23 -9.87 -27.32
CA THR A 47 12.76 -10.32 -26.03
C THR A 47 11.72 -10.31 -24.92
N THR A 48 10.55 -9.70 -25.14
CA THR A 48 9.55 -9.42 -24.09
C THR A 48 9.10 -10.65 -23.31
N VAL A 49 8.94 -11.81 -23.95
CA VAL A 49 8.54 -13.04 -23.24
C VAL A 49 9.62 -13.49 -22.24
N ASP A 50 10.88 -13.44 -22.66
CA ASP A 50 12.03 -13.78 -21.82
C ASP A 50 12.23 -12.71 -20.73
N ASP A 51 12.13 -11.43 -21.09
CA ASP A 51 12.25 -10.30 -20.17
C ASP A 51 11.19 -10.37 -19.04
N LEU A 52 9.94 -10.70 -19.39
CA LEU A 52 8.85 -10.86 -18.41
C LEU A 52 9.11 -12.02 -17.46
N ARG A 53 9.61 -13.15 -17.98
CA ARG A 53 9.96 -14.32 -17.17
C ARG A 53 11.14 -14.00 -16.25
N GLU A 54 12.17 -13.37 -16.78
CA GLU A 54 13.36 -12.99 -16.03
C GLU A 54 13.03 -12.00 -14.93
N ARG A 55 12.21 -10.98 -15.20
CA ARG A 55 11.75 -10.02 -14.17
C ARG A 55 11.01 -10.70 -13.03
N LYS A 56 10.11 -11.65 -13.31
CA LYS A 56 9.41 -12.39 -12.24
C LYS A 56 10.40 -13.15 -11.36
N VAL A 57 11.40 -13.80 -11.97
CA VAL A 57 12.45 -14.52 -11.23
C VAL A 57 13.35 -13.56 -10.45
N GLN A 58 13.75 -12.44 -11.03
CA GLN A 58 14.58 -11.43 -10.38
C GLN A 58 13.84 -10.79 -9.19
N TYR A 59 12.56 -10.48 -9.34
CA TYR A 59 11.73 -9.94 -8.27
C TYR A 59 11.55 -10.93 -7.12
N GLN A 60 11.29 -12.21 -7.44
CA GLN A 60 11.22 -13.26 -6.42
C GLN A 60 12.55 -13.39 -5.66
N ARG A 61 13.68 -13.40 -6.37
CA ARG A 61 15.01 -13.43 -5.73
C ARG A 61 15.26 -12.19 -4.88
N MET A 62 14.87 -11.01 -5.35
CA MET A 62 14.99 -9.77 -4.58
C MET A 62 14.21 -9.89 -3.27
N LEU A 63 12.98 -10.42 -3.29
CA LEU A 63 12.18 -10.65 -2.07
C LEU A 63 12.78 -11.70 -1.13
N GLU A 64 13.48 -12.70 -1.66
CA GLU A 64 14.21 -13.67 -0.84
C GLU A 64 15.49 -13.06 -0.23
N ASP A 65 16.19 -12.22 -0.97
CA ASP A 65 17.45 -11.59 -0.56
C ASP A 65 17.23 -10.41 0.41
N ILE A 66 16.05 -9.79 0.39
CA ILE A 66 15.75 -8.59 1.19
C ILE A 66 15.41 -8.91 2.65
N LEU A 67 14.93 -10.12 2.91
CA LEU A 67 14.52 -10.56 4.24
C LEU A 67 15.63 -11.42 4.86
N VAL A 68 16.45 -10.82 5.72
CA VAL A 68 17.60 -11.48 6.34
C VAL A 68 17.41 -11.49 7.86
N ASN A 69 17.29 -12.68 8.45
CA ASN A 69 17.06 -12.86 9.89
C ASN A 69 15.88 -12.01 10.41
N ASP A 70 14.74 -12.07 9.72
CA ASP A 70 13.52 -11.33 10.07
C ASP A 70 13.65 -9.79 9.97
N ILE A 71 14.66 -9.30 9.25
CA ILE A 71 14.89 -7.88 8.99
C ILE A 71 14.87 -7.64 7.48
N ILE A 72 14.06 -6.66 7.06
CA ILE A 72 14.02 -6.12 5.71
C ILE A 72 15.17 -5.12 5.57
N ILE A 73 16.24 -5.51 4.88
CA ILE A 73 17.47 -4.70 4.78
C ILE A 73 17.37 -3.51 3.83
N TYR A 74 16.26 -3.39 3.09
CA TYR A 74 15.98 -2.27 2.20
C TYR A 74 14.48 -1.93 2.22
N PRO A 75 14.06 -0.89 2.96
CA PRO A 75 12.66 -0.52 3.17
C PRO A 75 11.87 -0.13 1.92
N CYS A 76 12.55 0.31 0.85
CA CYS A 76 11.88 0.76 -0.37
C CYS A 76 11.58 -0.40 -1.34
N VAL A 77 10.77 -1.35 -0.87
CA VAL A 77 10.38 -2.52 -1.64
C VAL A 77 9.32 -2.14 -2.66
N LEU A 78 9.47 -2.58 -3.91
CA LEU A 78 8.42 -2.41 -4.91
C LEU A 78 7.23 -3.32 -4.57
N PRO A 79 5.99 -2.85 -4.76
CA PRO A 79 4.81 -3.61 -4.40
C PRO A 79 4.70 -4.86 -5.27
N ARG A 80 4.18 -5.95 -4.71
CA ARG A 80 3.88 -7.17 -5.48
C ARG A 80 2.78 -6.93 -6.51
N HIS A 81 1.89 -6.01 -6.17
CA HIS A 81 0.63 -5.74 -6.84
C HIS A 81 0.33 -4.22 -6.80
N VAL A 82 -0.10 -3.58 -7.89
CA VAL A 82 -0.79 -2.27 -7.91
C VAL A 82 -1.92 -2.27 -8.91
N TRP A 83 -3.03 -1.56 -8.78
CA TRP A 83 -4.14 -1.59 -9.74
C TRP A 83 -3.94 -0.70 -10.99
N ASP A 84 -3.81 -1.29 -12.19
CA ASP A 84 -3.96 -0.68 -13.52
C ASP A 84 -5.43 -0.39 -13.83
N LEU A 85 -5.74 0.90 -13.97
CA LEU A 85 -7.09 1.36 -14.23
C LEU A 85 -7.47 1.19 -15.71
N TYR A 86 -6.54 1.12 -16.65
CA TYR A 86 -6.92 0.92 -18.06
C TYR A 86 -7.29 -0.52 -18.38
N SER A 87 -6.69 -1.49 -17.69
CA SER A 87 -7.09 -2.90 -17.80
C SER A 87 -7.99 -3.40 -16.69
N ASN A 88 -8.14 -2.64 -15.60
CA ASN A 88 -8.79 -3.07 -14.37
C ASN A 88 -8.14 -4.33 -13.79
N GLN A 89 -6.81 -4.32 -13.68
CA GLN A 89 -5.94 -5.45 -13.29
C GLN A 89 -4.74 -4.94 -12.49
N VAL A 90 -3.77 -5.77 -12.10
CA VAL A 90 -2.68 -5.35 -11.20
C VAL A 90 -1.25 -5.27 -11.86
N VAL A 91 -0.47 -4.17 -11.73
CA VAL A 91 0.85 -3.74 -12.31
C VAL A 91 1.75 -2.97 -11.30
N PRO A 92 2.96 -2.42 -11.64
CA PRO A 92 3.94 -1.93 -10.64
C PRO A 92 4.15 -0.41 -10.32
N TRP A 93 3.43 0.60 -10.86
CA TRP A 93 3.83 2.02 -10.67
C TRP A 93 2.71 3.08 -10.54
N PRO A 94 2.30 3.51 -9.32
CA PRO A 94 1.06 4.27 -9.24
C PRO A 94 0.96 5.49 -8.30
N TRP A 95 -0.18 6.18 -8.43
CA TRP A 95 -0.83 6.94 -7.35
C TRP A 95 -1.18 5.99 -6.19
N ALA A 96 -1.58 6.48 -5.03
CA ALA A 96 -2.10 5.61 -3.96
C ALA A 96 -3.50 6.04 -3.54
N ILE A 97 -4.31 5.09 -3.08
CA ILE A 97 -5.52 5.36 -2.32
C ILE A 97 -5.24 5.07 -0.85
N SER A 98 -5.67 6.00 -0.02
CA SER A 98 -5.66 5.92 1.43
C SER A 98 -7.12 6.06 1.88
N HIS A 99 -7.59 5.22 2.80
CA HIS A 99 -8.99 5.24 3.19
C HIS A 99 -9.19 4.82 4.64
N ALA A 100 -10.27 5.29 5.24
CA ALA A 100 -10.71 4.75 6.52
C ALA A 100 -11.14 3.28 6.37
N TRP A 101 -10.74 2.47 7.34
CA TRP A 101 -11.22 1.09 7.44
C TRP A 101 -12.58 1.07 8.12
N MET A 102 -13.54 0.42 7.46
CA MET A 102 -14.92 0.31 7.96
C MET A 102 -15.07 -0.97 8.78
N ASP A 103 -15.91 -0.95 9.81
CA ASP A 103 -16.26 -2.16 10.56
C ASP A 103 -16.84 -3.25 9.64
N LYS A 104 -16.68 -4.53 10.01
CA LYS A 104 -17.21 -5.68 9.26
C LYS A 104 -18.71 -5.61 9.02
N CYS A 105 -19.46 -4.92 9.87
CA CYS A 105 -20.89 -4.71 9.68
C CYS A 105 -21.23 -3.75 8.54
N PHE A 106 -20.25 -3.03 7.99
CA PHE A 106 -20.44 -2.02 6.93
C PHE A 106 -19.63 -2.34 5.67
N HIS A 107 -19.12 -3.56 5.51
CA HIS A 107 -18.48 -4.00 4.28
C HIS A 107 -18.85 -5.44 3.90
N GLU A 108 -18.78 -5.72 2.61
CA GLU A 108 -18.98 -7.04 2.04
C GLU A 108 -17.69 -7.54 1.38
N ASP A 109 -17.36 -8.80 1.65
CA ASP A 109 -16.21 -9.49 1.04
C ASP A 109 -16.55 -9.93 -0.39
N MET A 110 -15.99 -9.22 -1.37
CA MET A 110 -16.26 -9.44 -2.79
C MET A 110 -15.14 -10.24 -3.47
N SER A 111 -15.51 -11.32 -4.16
CA SER A 111 -14.59 -12.00 -5.10
C SER A 111 -14.61 -11.30 -6.46
N THR A 112 -13.44 -11.01 -7.03
CA THR A 112 -13.30 -10.27 -8.30
C THR A 112 -12.25 -10.88 -9.21
N ALA A 113 -12.36 -10.60 -10.51
CA ALA A 113 -11.36 -10.95 -11.50
C ALA A 113 -10.10 -10.04 -11.46
N ILE A 114 -10.17 -8.88 -10.78
CA ILE A 114 -9.07 -7.90 -10.72
C ILE A 114 -7.81 -8.49 -10.07
N ASN A 115 -7.98 -9.34 -9.05
CA ASN A 115 -6.91 -10.08 -8.39
C ASN A 115 -6.97 -11.58 -8.71
N GLU A 116 -7.47 -11.94 -9.91
CA GLU A 116 -7.62 -13.32 -10.36
C GLU A 116 -8.46 -14.22 -9.42
N HIS A 117 -9.33 -13.62 -8.59
CA HIS A 117 -10.13 -14.28 -7.53
C HIS A 117 -9.28 -14.94 -6.42
N GLU A 118 -8.04 -14.48 -6.24
CA GLU A 118 -7.11 -15.09 -5.28
C GLU A 118 -7.44 -14.77 -3.82
N TRP A 119 -8.11 -13.66 -3.53
CA TRP A 119 -8.64 -13.30 -2.20
C TRP A 119 -9.90 -12.42 -2.32
N PRO A 120 -10.79 -12.41 -1.32
CA PRO A 120 -11.91 -11.49 -1.27
C PRO A 120 -11.43 -10.08 -0.93
N ILE A 121 -12.15 -9.09 -1.40
CA ILE A 121 -11.85 -7.68 -1.16
C ILE A 121 -12.96 -7.10 -0.27
N PRO A 122 -12.63 -6.55 0.90
CA PRO A 122 -13.60 -5.87 1.74
C PRO A 122 -14.00 -4.54 1.08
N ILE A 123 -15.22 -4.46 0.57
CA ILE A 123 -15.76 -3.24 -0.05
C ILE A 123 -16.88 -2.68 0.83
N PRO A 124 -16.84 -1.40 1.21
CA PRO A 124 -17.90 -0.78 1.99
C PRO A 124 -19.28 -0.94 1.35
N GLU A 125 -20.31 -1.05 2.18
CA GLU A 125 -21.70 -1.02 1.71
C GLU A 125 -21.95 0.26 0.90
N HIS A 126 -22.81 0.17 -0.11
CA HIS A 126 -23.19 1.31 -0.97
C HIS A 126 -22.09 1.90 -1.85
N THR A 127 -20.93 1.23 -1.99
CA THR A 127 -19.93 1.57 -3.02
C THR A 127 -19.60 0.37 -3.91
N SER A 128 -18.79 0.61 -4.95
CA SER A 128 -18.27 -0.44 -5.81
C SER A 128 -16.87 -0.07 -6.30
N LEU A 129 -16.08 -1.07 -6.65
CA LEU A 129 -14.78 -0.86 -7.30
C LEU A 129 -14.92 -0.06 -8.61
N ASP A 130 -16.02 -0.25 -9.35
CA ASP A 130 -16.30 0.52 -10.57
C ASP A 130 -16.46 2.03 -10.31
N ASN A 131 -17.07 2.41 -9.19
CA ASN A 131 -17.23 3.82 -8.83
C ASN A 131 -15.88 4.46 -8.51
N ILE A 132 -15.06 3.77 -7.70
CA ILE A 132 -13.70 4.19 -7.35
C ILE A 132 -12.85 4.28 -8.62
N TRP A 133 -12.95 3.27 -9.48
CA TRP A 133 -12.26 3.21 -10.76
C TRP A 133 -12.57 4.42 -11.65
N ILE A 134 -13.87 4.73 -11.84
CA ILE A 134 -14.30 5.90 -12.63
C ILE A 134 -13.80 7.20 -12.01
N GLU A 135 -13.84 7.34 -10.69
CA GLU A 135 -13.34 8.52 -9.98
C GLU A 135 -11.83 8.71 -10.22
N MET A 136 -11.04 7.64 -10.08
CA MET A 136 -9.59 7.69 -10.29
C MET A 136 -9.25 8.05 -11.74
N LEU A 137 -9.97 7.50 -12.71
CA LEU A 137 -9.81 7.85 -14.13
C LEU A 137 -10.14 9.33 -14.40
N ASN A 138 -11.19 9.87 -13.78
CA ASN A 138 -11.55 11.29 -13.93
C ASN A 138 -10.49 12.22 -13.31
N LEU A 139 -9.81 11.77 -12.26
CA LEU A 139 -8.67 12.49 -11.68
C LEU A 139 -7.39 12.40 -12.53
N GLY A 140 -7.36 11.52 -13.53
CA GLY A 140 -6.24 11.31 -14.44
C GLY A 140 -5.24 10.26 -13.99
N ALA A 141 -5.61 9.39 -13.05
CA ALA A 141 -4.76 8.26 -12.67
C ALA A 141 -4.75 7.20 -13.77
N GLU A 142 -3.56 6.64 -14.04
CA GLU A 142 -3.40 5.45 -14.90
C GLU A 142 -3.25 4.18 -14.05
N TYR A 143 -2.56 4.32 -12.92
CA TYR A 143 -2.26 3.23 -11.99
C TYR A 143 -2.47 3.72 -10.56
N VAL A 144 -3.02 2.87 -9.69
CA VAL A 144 -3.31 3.16 -8.29
C VAL A 144 -2.89 1.99 -7.39
N TRP A 145 -2.17 2.24 -6.31
CA TRP A 145 -2.02 1.28 -5.23
C TRP A 145 -3.19 1.43 -4.25
N LEU A 146 -3.91 0.34 -4.00
CA LEU A 146 -5.00 0.26 -3.04
C LEU A 146 -4.75 -1.00 -2.21
N ASP A 147 -4.49 -0.84 -0.91
CA ASP A 147 -4.13 -1.92 0.02
C ASP A 147 -5.05 -3.14 -0.07
N VAL A 148 -6.38 -2.96 -0.07
CA VAL A 148 -7.36 -4.06 -0.15
C VAL A 148 -7.28 -4.85 -1.47
N LEU A 149 -6.73 -4.25 -2.53
CA LEU A 149 -6.48 -4.89 -3.83
C LEU A 149 -5.06 -5.40 -4.00
N CYS A 150 -4.09 -4.76 -3.35
CA CYS A 150 -2.67 -4.93 -3.63
C CYS A 150 -1.97 -5.79 -2.57
N LEU A 151 -2.54 -5.87 -1.39
CA LEU A 151 -2.14 -6.82 -0.36
C LEU A 151 -3.13 -7.97 -0.39
N ARG A 152 -2.61 -9.20 -0.31
CA ARG A 152 -3.45 -10.36 -0.07
C ARG A 152 -4.22 -10.12 1.23
N GLN A 153 -5.53 -10.35 1.18
CA GLN A 153 -6.43 -10.23 2.33
C GLN A 153 -6.66 -11.59 2.97
N GLN A 154 -7.12 -11.57 4.22
CA GLN A 154 -7.52 -12.77 4.92
C GLN A 154 -8.74 -13.42 4.25
N GLY A 155 -8.72 -14.75 4.14
CA GLY A 155 -9.75 -15.53 3.49
C GLY A 155 -9.43 -15.70 2.01
N GLY A 156 -9.62 -16.90 1.49
CA GLY A 156 -9.31 -17.22 0.09
C GLY A 156 -8.45 -18.47 -0.05
N PRO A 157 -8.19 -18.91 -1.29
CA PRO A 157 -7.22 -19.96 -1.56
C PRO A 157 -5.80 -19.55 -1.10
N MET A 158 -5.02 -20.51 -0.59
CA MET A 158 -3.61 -20.31 -0.21
C MET A 158 -3.40 -19.26 0.90
N GLU A 159 -4.20 -19.34 1.97
CA GLU A 159 -4.06 -18.51 3.18
C GLU A 159 -2.66 -18.57 3.82
N ASP A 160 -1.89 -19.64 3.57
CA ASP A 160 -0.50 -19.74 4.00
C ASP A 160 0.42 -18.71 3.29
N LEU A 161 0.13 -18.37 2.04
CA LEU A 161 0.87 -17.32 1.31
C LEU A 161 0.66 -15.94 1.91
N HIS A 162 -0.54 -15.67 2.44
CA HIS A 162 -0.87 -14.39 3.05
C HIS A 162 0.09 -14.05 4.20
N VAL A 163 0.34 -15.01 5.09
CA VAL A 163 1.26 -14.82 6.22
C VAL A 163 2.69 -14.58 5.74
N GLU A 164 3.14 -15.27 4.68
CA GLU A 164 4.49 -15.09 4.13
C GLU A 164 4.65 -13.77 3.36
N GLU A 165 3.63 -13.34 2.61
CA GLU A 165 3.63 -12.07 1.88
C GLU A 165 3.62 -10.89 2.85
N TRP A 166 2.79 -10.97 3.90
CA TRP A 166 2.66 -9.92 4.91
C TRP A 166 3.95 -9.60 5.65
N LYS A 167 4.86 -10.57 5.83
CA LYS A 167 6.16 -10.34 6.45
C LYS A 167 6.92 -9.17 5.83
N VAL A 168 6.82 -9.00 4.52
CA VAL A 168 7.52 -7.95 3.77
C VAL A 168 6.57 -6.84 3.35
N ASP A 169 5.36 -7.17 2.92
CA ASP A 169 4.50 -6.21 2.25
C ASP A 169 3.85 -5.22 3.24
N VAL A 170 3.43 -5.69 4.42
CA VAL A 170 2.80 -4.84 5.45
C VAL A 170 3.77 -3.79 6.00
N PRO A 171 5.01 -4.14 6.42
CA PRO A 171 5.96 -3.13 6.92
C PRO A 171 6.42 -2.11 5.87
N THR A 172 6.24 -2.40 4.58
CA THR A 172 6.76 -1.58 3.48
C THR A 172 5.69 -0.68 2.84
N ILE A 173 4.45 -0.70 3.35
CA ILE A 173 3.33 0.14 2.90
C ILE A 173 3.71 1.63 2.88
N GLY A 174 4.36 2.14 3.93
CA GLY A 174 4.78 3.54 3.99
C GLY A 174 5.66 3.98 2.80
N SER A 175 6.44 3.04 2.23
CA SER A 175 7.26 3.32 1.05
C SER A 175 6.42 3.54 -0.22
N MET A 176 5.23 2.94 -0.29
CA MET A 176 4.28 3.14 -1.38
C MET A 176 3.75 4.56 -1.37
N TYR A 177 3.28 5.02 -0.21
CA TYR A 177 2.73 6.37 -0.06
C TYR A 177 3.80 7.44 -0.26
N ALA A 178 5.02 7.23 0.25
CA ALA A 178 6.11 8.19 0.06
C ALA A 178 6.61 8.31 -1.39
N ARG A 179 6.35 7.31 -2.24
CA ARG A 179 6.75 7.28 -3.65
C ARG A 179 5.59 7.59 -4.60
N ALA A 180 4.36 7.64 -4.10
CA ALA A 180 3.19 7.94 -4.90
C ALA A 180 3.25 9.39 -5.39
N ASP A 181 2.98 9.60 -6.68
CA ASP A 181 2.92 10.96 -7.25
C ASP A 181 1.76 11.76 -6.66
N LYS A 182 0.71 11.06 -6.25
CA LYS A 182 -0.50 11.61 -5.63
C LYS A 182 -1.16 10.54 -4.77
N VAL A 183 -1.78 10.97 -3.69
CA VAL A 183 -2.55 10.09 -2.79
C VAL A 183 -3.99 10.59 -2.74
N VAL A 184 -4.96 9.73 -3.03
CA VAL A 184 -6.39 10.04 -2.85
C VAL A 184 -6.85 9.51 -1.51
N CYS A 185 -7.41 10.38 -0.66
CA CYS A 185 -7.81 10.08 0.71
C CYS A 185 -9.33 10.03 0.84
N TYR A 186 -9.89 8.87 1.22
CA TYR A 186 -11.29 8.74 1.60
C TYR A 186 -11.44 8.73 3.12
N ILE A 187 -11.90 9.87 3.67
CA ILE A 187 -11.95 10.09 5.12
C ILE A 187 -13.00 9.20 5.82
N ASN A 188 -14.08 8.88 5.12
CA ASN A 188 -15.29 8.24 5.68
C ASN A 188 -15.40 6.75 5.39
N GLY A 189 -14.46 6.21 4.61
CA GLY A 189 -14.54 4.87 4.06
C GLY A 189 -14.29 4.90 2.57
N LEU A 190 -13.65 3.85 2.05
CA LEU A 190 -13.29 3.72 0.64
C LEU A 190 -14.50 3.97 -0.26
N GLY A 191 -14.39 4.91 -1.21
CA GLY A 191 -15.45 5.22 -2.17
C GLY A 191 -16.70 5.87 -1.59
N TRP A 192 -16.71 6.27 -0.32
CA TRP A 192 -17.81 7.00 0.31
C TRP A 192 -17.66 8.51 0.11
N PRO A 193 -18.78 9.25 -0.02
CA PRO A 193 -18.74 10.69 -0.15
C PRO A 193 -18.23 11.33 1.15
N LEU A 194 -17.51 12.45 0.99
CA LEU A 194 -17.10 13.29 2.11
C LEU A 194 -18.35 13.84 2.83
N ASN A 195 -18.37 13.69 4.14
CA ASN A 195 -19.46 14.09 5.03
C ASN A 195 -18.86 14.93 6.16
N GLN A 196 -19.48 16.08 6.42
CA GLN A 196 -19.11 16.97 7.50
C GLN A 196 -19.14 16.27 8.87
N GLU A 197 -20.12 15.40 9.12
CA GLU A 197 -20.26 14.72 10.40
C GLU A 197 -19.06 13.82 10.67
N ALA A 198 -18.65 13.02 9.69
CA ALA A 198 -17.51 12.12 9.80
C ALA A 198 -16.16 12.85 9.86
N TYR A 199 -16.04 14.03 9.22
CA TYR A 199 -14.83 14.86 9.30
C TYR A 199 -14.55 15.41 10.72
N TYR A 200 -15.61 15.85 11.41
CA TYR A 200 -15.53 16.37 12.78
C TYR A 200 -15.80 15.30 13.84
N SER A 201 -16.12 14.07 13.41
CA SER A 201 -16.39 12.98 14.33
C SER A 201 -15.13 12.60 15.10
N GLU A 202 -15.30 12.33 16.39
CA GLU A 202 -14.31 11.58 17.17
C GLU A 202 -14.48 10.07 17.01
N ASP A 203 -15.35 9.63 16.08
CA ASP A 203 -15.55 8.21 15.77
C ASP A 203 -14.22 7.55 15.38
N ASP A 204 -14.03 6.37 15.94
CA ASP A 204 -12.84 5.54 15.79
C ASP A 204 -12.64 5.10 14.33
N GLN A 205 -13.69 5.21 13.49
CA GLN A 205 -13.66 4.91 12.06
C GLN A 205 -13.19 6.08 11.19
N CYS A 206 -12.91 7.25 11.77
CA CYS A 206 -12.41 8.38 10.99
C CYS A 206 -10.96 8.13 10.56
N TRP A 207 -10.62 8.38 9.29
CA TRP A 207 -9.26 8.16 8.76
C TRP A 207 -8.14 8.76 9.63
N PHE A 208 -8.37 9.92 10.26
CA PHE A 208 -7.40 10.58 11.13
C PHE A 208 -7.06 9.82 12.43
N LYS A 209 -7.78 8.76 12.76
CA LYS A 209 -7.61 7.94 13.96
C LYS A 209 -6.91 6.61 13.70
N HIS A 210 -6.63 6.24 12.46
CA HIS A 210 -6.03 4.95 12.14
C HIS A 210 -4.50 5.04 12.22
N ALA A 211 -3.83 4.01 12.75
CA ALA A 211 -2.39 4.15 12.98
C ALA A 211 -1.53 4.06 11.71
N TRP A 212 -2.02 3.36 10.69
CA TRP A 212 -1.37 3.33 9.36
C TRP A 212 -1.39 4.71 8.68
N THR A 213 -2.39 5.55 8.95
CA THR A 213 -2.51 6.93 8.45
C THR A 213 -1.25 7.76 8.63
N LEU A 214 -0.50 7.57 9.71
CA LEU A 214 0.74 8.32 9.93
C LEU A 214 1.78 8.03 8.83
N GLN A 215 1.80 6.84 8.25
CA GLN A 215 2.66 6.50 7.11
C GLN A 215 2.11 6.97 5.76
N GLU A 216 0.81 7.24 5.68
CA GLU A 216 0.08 7.53 4.44
C GLU A 216 0.00 9.03 4.12
N ILE A 217 0.26 9.88 5.11
CA ILE A 217 0.20 11.35 4.98
C ILE A 217 1.27 11.85 4.00
N ASP A 218 0.81 12.43 2.89
CA ASP A 218 1.65 13.14 1.92
C ASP A 218 1.17 14.58 1.68
N LYS A 219 2.08 15.45 1.24
CA LYS A 219 1.79 16.86 0.91
C LYS A 219 0.93 17.05 -0.36
N HIS A 220 0.81 16.05 -1.22
CA HIS A 220 0.02 16.09 -2.45
C HIS A 220 -1.26 15.24 -2.39
N MET A 221 -1.82 15.05 -1.18
CA MET A 221 -3.09 14.35 -1.03
C MET A 221 -4.26 15.13 -1.61
N VAL A 222 -5.23 14.40 -2.18
CA VAL A 222 -6.52 14.91 -2.64
C VAL A 222 -7.64 14.14 -1.95
N ILE A 223 -8.76 14.80 -1.68
CA ILE A 223 -9.91 14.15 -1.06
C ILE A 223 -10.67 13.34 -2.12
N GLY A 224 -10.91 12.06 -1.82
CA GLY A 224 -11.84 11.20 -2.57
C GLY A 224 -13.28 11.39 -2.08
N GLY A 225 -14.25 11.16 -2.97
CA GLY A 225 -15.66 11.33 -2.67
C GLY A 225 -16.06 12.79 -2.47
N ASP A 226 -15.33 13.73 -3.09
CA ASP A 226 -15.60 15.16 -2.94
C ASP A 226 -17.03 15.53 -3.37
N THR A 227 -17.75 16.18 -2.47
CA THR A 227 -19.12 16.66 -2.68
C THR A 227 -19.18 18.12 -3.16
N GLY A 228 -18.04 18.75 -3.41
CA GLY A 228 -17.92 20.16 -3.79
C GLY A 228 -18.10 21.13 -2.61
N ASN A 229 -17.85 20.67 -1.38
CA ASN A 229 -17.97 21.50 -0.19
C ASN A 229 -16.62 22.18 0.13
N GLU A 230 -16.46 23.41 -0.36
CA GLU A 230 -15.23 24.19 -0.22
C GLU A 230 -14.79 24.36 1.25
N VAL A 231 -15.73 24.45 2.20
CA VAL A 231 -15.39 24.63 3.63
C VAL A 231 -14.73 23.39 4.21
N LEU A 232 -15.22 22.20 3.82
CA LEU A 232 -14.62 20.93 4.25
C LEU A 232 -13.26 20.71 3.58
N GLN A 233 -13.14 21.09 2.31
CA GLN A 233 -11.87 20.99 1.58
C GLN A 233 -10.78 21.84 2.25
N VAL A 234 -11.07 23.12 2.53
CA VAL A 234 -10.12 24.01 3.23
C VAL A 234 -9.77 23.45 4.62
N SER A 235 -10.77 23.00 5.37
CA SER A 235 -10.55 22.42 6.69
C SER A 235 -9.62 21.19 6.61
N PHE A 236 -9.82 20.32 5.62
CA PHE A 236 -8.98 19.15 5.40
C PHE A 236 -7.55 19.54 5.06
N GLU A 237 -7.35 20.48 4.13
CA GLU A 237 -6.02 20.98 3.75
C GLU A 237 -5.27 21.57 4.95
N GLU A 238 -5.95 22.30 5.84
CA GLU A 238 -5.39 22.83 7.09
C GLU A 238 -4.97 21.72 8.05
N LYS A 239 -5.85 20.73 8.27
CA LYS A 239 -5.59 19.60 9.18
C LYS A 239 -4.47 18.71 8.65
N LEU A 240 -4.46 18.42 7.35
CA LEU A 240 -3.39 17.69 6.67
C LEU A 240 -2.05 18.43 6.80
N SER A 241 -2.04 19.75 6.56
CA SER A 241 -0.84 20.58 6.72
C SER A 241 -0.33 20.61 8.16
N TRP A 242 -1.21 20.51 9.15
CA TRP A 242 -0.82 20.37 10.55
C TRP A 242 -0.22 18.99 10.84
N LEU A 243 -0.88 17.91 10.39
CA LEU A 243 -0.39 16.54 10.57
C LEU A 243 0.95 16.31 9.88
N TYR A 244 1.11 16.75 8.63
CA TYR A 244 2.36 16.64 7.88
C TYR A 244 3.54 17.32 8.61
N ARG A 245 3.31 18.50 9.19
CA ARG A 245 4.33 19.20 10.01
C ARG A 245 4.66 18.46 11.31
N LYS A 246 3.66 17.85 11.95
CA LYS A 246 3.83 17.07 13.18
C LYS A 246 4.58 15.76 12.89
N ASN A 247 4.29 15.11 11.76
CA ASN A 247 4.93 13.86 11.34
C ASN A 247 6.40 14.06 10.92
N GLY A 248 6.76 15.25 10.42
CA GLY A 248 8.16 15.62 10.12
C GLY A 248 9.04 15.86 11.36
N GLN A 249 8.55 15.66 12.58
CA GLN A 249 9.33 15.76 13.81
C GLN A 249 10.02 14.43 14.11
N HIS A 250 11.36 14.41 14.07
CA HIS A 250 12.17 13.18 14.05
C HIS A 250 12.51 12.60 15.43
N HIS A 251 11.78 12.95 16.49
CA HIS A 251 12.02 12.36 17.82
C HIS A 251 11.14 11.13 18.04
N VAL A 252 11.73 10.08 18.61
CA VAL A 252 11.00 8.82 18.87
C VAL A 252 9.75 9.04 19.74
N TYR A 253 9.81 9.98 20.68
CA TYR A 253 8.68 10.30 21.57
C TYR A 253 7.55 11.05 20.87
N ASP A 254 7.84 11.82 19.83
CA ASP A 254 6.81 12.49 19.04
C ASP A 254 6.04 11.46 18.20
N VAL A 255 6.74 10.48 17.63
CA VAL A 255 6.13 9.33 16.93
C VAL A 255 5.32 8.48 17.91
N LEU A 256 5.88 8.13 19.08
CA LEU A 256 5.18 7.36 20.11
C LEU A 256 3.93 8.07 20.61
N SER A 257 4.00 9.38 20.88
CA SER A 257 2.85 10.16 21.33
C SER A 257 1.75 10.20 20.26
N GLN A 258 2.12 10.30 18.98
CA GLN A 258 1.15 10.27 17.89
C GLN A 258 0.53 8.88 17.74
N MET A 259 1.33 7.82 17.76
CA MET A 259 0.90 6.42 17.63
C MET A 259 0.01 5.98 18.81
N GLN A 260 0.24 6.54 20.00
CA GLN A 260 -0.60 6.29 21.17
C GLN A 260 -2.03 6.81 21.00
N GLU A 261 -2.20 7.94 20.31
CA GLU A 261 -3.52 8.55 20.04
C GLU A 261 -4.33 7.81 18.96
N GLN A 262 -3.68 6.90 18.21
CA GLN A 262 -4.32 6.15 17.12
C GLN A 262 -5.04 4.89 17.61
N MET A 263 -6.07 4.47 16.91
CA MET A 263 -6.87 3.27 17.12
C MET A 263 -6.46 2.17 16.15
N LEU A 264 -6.33 0.93 16.64
CA LEU A 264 -6.16 -0.28 15.83
C LEU A 264 -6.76 -1.50 16.53
N THR A 265 -7.04 -2.52 15.73
CA THR A 265 -7.56 -3.81 16.21
C THR A 265 -6.44 -4.73 16.71
N ASN A 266 -5.25 -4.68 16.09
CA ASN A 266 -4.07 -5.43 16.53
C ASN A 266 -2.99 -4.47 17.08
N PRO A 267 -2.55 -4.61 18.34
CA PRO A 267 -1.48 -3.80 18.90
C PRO A 267 -0.14 -3.90 18.16
N VAL A 268 0.18 -5.06 17.55
CA VAL A 268 1.43 -5.26 16.78
C VAL A 268 1.51 -4.32 15.58
N ASP A 269 0.37 -3.99 14.98
CA ASP A 269 0.30 -3.07 13.84
C ASP A 269 0.73 -1.66 14.22
N LYS A 270 0.56 -1.23 15.49
CA LYS A 270 1.11 0.05 15.94
C LYS A 270 2.63 0.04 15.92
N VAL A 271 3.25 -1.07 16.29
CA VAL A 271 4.70 -1.22 16.26
C VAL A 271 5.19 -1.27 14.81
N ALA A 272 4.57 -2.06 13.96
CA ALA A 272 4.91 -2.12 12.53
C ALA A 272 4.69 -0.75 11.84
N GLY A 273 3.60 -0.06 12.19
CA GLY A 273 3.26 1.29 11.75
C GLY A 273 4.30 2.36 12.13
N MET A 274 5.13 2.12 13.15
CA MET A 274 6.22 3.04 13.50
C MET A 274 7.48 2.80 12.67
N ALA A 275 7.67 1.61 12.09
CA ALA A 275 8.94 1.26 11.46
C ALA A 275 9.34 2.22 10.33
N TYR A 276 8.37 2.63 9.51
CA TYR A 276 8.60 3.61 8.45
C TYR A 276 8.81 5.04 9.00
N LEU A 277 8.11 5.41 10.07
CA LEU A 277 8.17 6.75 10.69
C LEU A 277 9.50 7.02 11.40
N LEU A 278 10.17 5.98 11.89
CA LEU A 278 11.47 6.08 12.54
C LEU A 278 12.63 6.21 11.54
N HIS A 279 12.35 6.26 10.21
CA HIS A 279 13.32 6.49 9.14
C HIS A 279 14.58 5.61 9.24
N SER A 280 14.41 4.34 9.59
CA SER A 280 15.52 3.39 9.57
C SER A 280 15.86 2.96 8.15
N ASP A 281 17.13 2.61 7.93
CA ASP A 281 17.63 1.94 6.72
C ASP A 281 17.18 0.47 6.65
N SER A 282 16.51 -0.06 7.68
CA SER A 282 15.96 -1.42 7.71
C SER A 282 14.70 -1.49 8.58
N ILE A 283 13.81 -2.44 8.28
CA ILE A 283 12.51 -2.57 8.96
C ILE A 283 12.30 -4.02 9.41
N PRO A 284 11.74 -4.30 10.60
CA PRO A 284 11.44 -5.67 10.99
C PRO A 284 10.36 -6.29 10.11
N ALA A 285 10.43 -7.60 9.91
CA ALA A 285 9.36 -8.34 9.28
C ALA A 285 8.09 -8.32 10.15
N TYR A 286 6.93 -8.34 9.50
CA TYR A 286 5.64 -8.41 10.19
C TYR A 286 5.26 -9.84 10.54
N TYR A 287 4.90 -10.05 11.80
CA TYR A 287 4.32 -11.29 12.29
C TYR A 287 3.06 -10.96 13.10
N GLY A 288 1.88 -11.18 12.53
CA GLY A 288 0.60 -10.77 13.15
C GLY A 288 0.30 -11.41 14.50
N GLU A 289 0.90 -12.58 14.79
CA GLU A 289 0.74 -13.33 16.05
C GLU A 289 1.88 -13.10 17.06
N GLN A 290 2.88 -12.28 16.75
CA GLN A 290 3.99 -12.01 17.67
C GLN A 290 3.55 -11.15 18.85
N SER A 291 4.31 -11.15 19.95
CA SER A 291 4.03 -10.26 21.07
C SER A 291 4.43 -8.82 20.78
N GLU A 292 3.74 -7.85 21.40
CA GLU A 292 4.09 -6.43 21.28
C GLU A 292 5.54 -6.15 21.71
N GLU A 293 6.02 -6.83 22.75
CA GLU A 293 7.38 -6.67 23.27
C GLU A 293 8.44 -7.21 22.31
N ASP A 294 8.18 -8.36 21.68
CA ASP A 294 9.09 -8.93 20.68
C ASP A 294 9.15 -8.03 19.43
N ALA A 295 7.98 -7.56 18.96
CA ALA A 295 7.89 -6.61 17.84
C ALA A 295 8.66 -5.32 18.14
N TRP A 296 8.46 -4.76 19.34
CA TRP A 296 9.11 -3.53 19.78
C TRP A 296 10.61 -3.70 19.90
N SER A 297 11.07 -4.82 20.46
CA SER A 297 12.49 -5.15 20.58
C SER A 297 13.17 -5.20 19.21
N LEU A 298 12.56 -5.86 18.23
CA LEU A 298 13.07 -5.91 16.86
C LEU A 298 13.12 -4.51 16.22
N LEU A 299 12.08 -3.70 16.43
CA LEU A 299 12.03 -2.34 15.92
C LEU A 299 13.13 -1.47 16.50
N VAL A 300 13.38 -1.52 17.81
CA VAL A 300 14.43 -0.74 18.47
C VAL A 300 15.82 -1.18 17.99
N ASP A 301 16.04 -2.48 17.80
CA ASP A 301 17.31 -3.03 17.31
C ASP A 301 17.67 -2.47 15.92
N VAL A 302 16.67 -2.17 15.08
CA VAL A 302 16.88 -1.59 13.74
C VAL A 302 16.63 -0.08 13.65
N ALA A 303 16.02 0.57 14.64
CA ALA A 303 15.66 1.98 14.55
C ALA A 303 16.85 2.89 14.23
N ALA A 304 16.60 4.02 13.56
CA ALA A 304 17.64 4.99 13.27
C ALA A 304 18.40 5.39 14.55
N HIS A 305 19.71 5.60 14.45
CA HIS A 305 20.56 5.90 15.61
C HIS A 305 20.02 7.06 16.46
N GLN A 306 19.44 8.08 15.84
CA GLN A 306 18.83 9.20 16.56
C GLN A 306 17.68 8.75 17.47
N CYS A 307 16.82 7.85 17.00
CA CYS A 307 15.72 7.29 17.79
C CYS A 307 16.25 6.40 18.93
N GLN A 308 17.29 5.61 18.66
CA GLN A 308 17.98 4.83 19.68
C GLN A 308 18.58 5.72 20.79
N TRP A 309 19.22 6.84 20.42
CA TRP A 309 19.74 7.81 21.37
C TRP A 309 18.65 8.47 22.20
N ASP A 310 17.53 8.83 21.59
CA ASP A 310 16.39 9.39 22.31
C ASP A 310 15.85 8.39 23.35
N LEU A 311 15.72 7.11 23.00
CA LEU A 311 15.33 6.05 23.95
C LEU A 311 16.35 5.89 25.07
N LEU A 312 17.65 5.87 24.77
CA LEU A 312 18.69 5.70 25.78
C LEU A 312 18.79 6.89 26.75
N PHE A 313 18.76 8.12 26.25
CA PHE A 313 19.08 9.30 27.04
C PHE A 313 17.87 10.01 27.65
N LEU A 314 16.68 9.87 27.06
CA LEU A 314 15.49 10.59 27.52
C LEU A 314 14.51 9.71 28.29
N TYR A 315 14.67 8.37 28.24
CA TYR A 315 13.76 7.48 28.96
C TYR A 315 14.00 7.59 30.48
N PRO A 316 12.93 7.83 31.27
CA PRO A 316 13.09 8.23 32.67
C PRO A 316 13.41 7.09 33.65
N LYS A 317 13.44 5.83 33.18
CA LYS A 317 13.65 4.64 34.02
C LYS A 317 14.83 3.82 33.51
N PRO A 318 15.61 3.18 34.40
CA PRO A 318 16.58 2.19 33.97
C PRO A 318 15.88 0.98 33.33
N GLY A 319 16.52 0.37 32.32
CA GLY A 319 16.08 -0.90 31.75
C GLY A 319 16.22 -2.06 32.75
N ASP A 320 15.67 -3.21 32.40
CA ASP A 320 15.69 -4.44 33.22
C ASP A 320 17.05 -5.18 33.21
N GLY A 321 18.00 -4.70 32.39
CA GLY A 321 19.35 -5.24 32.27
C GLY A 321 19.48 -6.45 31.34
N THR A 322 18.43 -6.82 30.59
CA THR A 322 18.45 -7.94 29.65
C THR A 322 19.19 -7.63 28.34
N LYS A 323 19.27 -6.35 27.97
CA LYS A 323 19.95 -5.84 26.78
C LYS A 323 20.99 -4.78 27.16
N ALA A 324 22.07 -4.72 26.40
CA ALA A 324 23.09 -3.68 26.47
C ALA A 324 23.08 -2.87 25.17
N TRP A 325 23.18 -1.55 25.28
CA TRP A 325 23.25 -0.61 24.17
C TRP A 325 24.64 -0.58 23.53
#